data_AF-A0A3R9WD86-F1
#
_entry.id   AF-A0A3R9WD86-F1
#
_cell.length_a   1.000
_cell.length_b   1.000
_cell.length_c   1.000
_cell.angle_alpha   90.00
_cell.angle_beta   90.00
_cell.angle_gamma   90.00
#
_symmetry.space_group_name_H-M   'P 1'
#
loop_
_entity.id
_entity.type
_entity.pdbx_description
1 polymer ?
#
loop_
_entity_poly.entity_id
_entity_poly.type
_entity_poly.pdbx_seq_one_letter_code
_entity_poly.pdbx_strand_id
1 'polypeptide(L)'
;MGVITRAEDFYLPPPHLRADAWALIPPALRAVRWWEEKHQRRIPVTDGFVLDQQLYARINHGRWVADCTCMSAQMVTPADPRMWCVECGTGWWQVTFPTDVAAVEQQLAALPPAERNWWAHEDPTDPARPTLEV
;
A
#
# COMPACT_ATOMS: atom_id res chain seq x y z
N MET A 1 4.26 20.86 6.85
CA MET A 1 3.13 19.91 6.97
C MET A 1 3.39 18.78 6.00
N GLY A 2 3.72 17.60 6.50
CA GLY A 2 4.13 16.49 5.63
C GLY A 2 2.90 15.70 5.20
N VAL A 3 2.69 15.59 3.90
CA VAL A 3 1.63 14.79 3.27
C VAL A 3 1.82 13.31 3.64
N ILE A 4 0.73 12.58 3.88
CA ILE A 4 0.77 11.11 4.00
C ILE A 4 1.08 10.54 2.61
N THR A 5 2.15 9.77 2.51
CA THR A 5 2.64 9.24 1.24
C THR A 5 1.75 8.10 0.76
N ARG A 6 1.31 8.18 -0.50
CA ARG A 6 0.57 7.12 -1.20
C ARG A 6 1.47 6.40 -2.21
N ALA A 7 0.99 5.28 -2.75
CA ALA A 7 1.74 4.49 -3.73
C ALA A 7 2.17 5.31 -4.96
N GLU A 8 1.30 6.17 -5.49
CA GLU A 8 1.57 7.00 -6.67
C GLU A 8 2.67 8.04 -6.47
N ASP A 9 2.89 8.48 -5.22
CA ASP A 9 3.92 9.46 -4.85
C ASP A 9 5.27 8.80 -4.56
N PHE A 10 5.26 7.54 -4.12
CA PHE A 10 6.49 6.81 -3.79
C PHE A 10 7.06 6.06 -5.00
N TYR A 11 6.22 5.34 -5.73
CA TYR A 11 6.66 4.52 -6.86
C TYR A 11 6.79 5.40 -8.11
N LEU A 12 7.93 6.09 -8.19
CA LEU A 12 8.27 6.99 -9.28
C LEU A 12 9.16 6.29 -10.33
N PRO A 13 9.09 6.73 -11.60
CA PRO A 13 10.03 6.28 -12.64
C PRO A 13 11.49 6.50 -12.22
N PRO A 14 12.42 5.67 -12.71
CA PRO A 14 13.84 5.86 -12.45
C PRO A 14 14.34 7.21 -13.02
N PRO A 15 15.42 7.81 -12.45
CA PRO A 15 15.84 9.18 -12.78
C PRO A 15 16.25 9.42 -14.24
N HIS A 16 16.56 8.36 -14.99
CA HIS A 16 16.91 8.46 -16.41
C HIS A 16 15.69 8.54 -17.33
N LEU A 17 14.48 8.28 -16.80
CA LEU A 17 13.22 8.49 -17.49
C LEU A 17 12.61 9.83 -17.08
N ARG A 18 11.68 10.31 -17.89
CA ARG A 18 10.89 11.49 -17.54
C ARG A 18 10.00 11.19 -16.32
N ALA A 19 9.70 12.21 -15.54
CA ALA A 19 8.83 12.09 -14.36
C ALA A 19 7.42 11.57 -14.70
N ASP A 20 6.94 11.83 -15.92
CA ASP A 20 5.64 11.40 -16.44
C ASP A 20 5.67 10.02 -17.12
N ALA A 21 6.80 9.31 -17.13
CA ALA A 21 6.93 8.04 -17.86
C ALA A 21 5.97 6.95 -17.39
N TRP A 22 5.49 7.02 -16.14
CA TRP A 22 4.50 6.08 -15.58
C TRP A 22 3.10 6.69 -15.41
N ALA A 23 2.79 7.79 -16.10
CA ALA A 23 1.49 8.46 -16.01
C ALA A 23 0.32 7.55 -16.42
N LEU A 24 0.54 6.62 -17.35
CA LEU A 24 -0.48 5.66 -17.83
C LEU A 24 -0.42 4.30 -17.13
N ILE A 25 0.49 4.12 -16.16
CA ILE A 25 0.58 2.88 -15.39
C ILE A 25 -0.37 2.99 -14.20
N PRO A 26 -1.31 2.03 -14.02
CA PRO A 26 -2.19 2.00 -12.86
C PRO A 26 -1.38 2.11 -11.55
N PRO A 27 -1.81 2.93 -10.58
CA PRO A 27 -1.05 3.15 -9.35
C PRO A 27 -0.64 1.86 -8.63
N ALA A 28 -1.52 0.86 -8.55
CA ALA A 28 -1.22 -0.42 -7.92
C ALA A 28 -0.12 -1.22 -8.64
N LEU A 29 0.02 -1.04 -9.96
CA LEU A 29 1.05 -1.70 -10.77
C LEU A 29 2.41 -0.99 -10.68
N ARG A 30 2.46 0.24 -10.17
CA ARG A 30 3.73 0.97 -10.03
C ARG A 30 4.68 0.31 -9.03
N ALA A 31 4.17 -0.36 -8.00
CA ALA A 31 4.98 -1.15 -7.08
C ALA A 31 5.77 -2.25 -7.82
N VAL A 32 5.11 -2.95 -8.74
CA VAL A 32 5.73 -3.96 -9.59
C VAL A 32 6.80 -3.33 -10.47
N ARG A 33 6.46 -2.27 -11.22
CA ARG A 33 7.42 -1.60 -12.12
C ARG A 33 8.64 -1.09 -11.37
N TRP A 34 8.43 -0.48 -10.20
CA TRP A 34 9.51 -0.04 -9.35
C TRP A 34 10.41 -1.20 -8.91
N TRP A 35 9.82 -2.34 -8.51
CA TRP A 35 10.60 -3.51 -8.13
C TRP A 35 11.39 -4.07 -9.32
N GLU A 36 10.75 -4.17 -10.50
CA GLU A 36 11.40 -4.67 -11.72
C GLU A 36 12.60 -3.82 -12.12
N GLU A 37 12.46 -2.48 -12.04
CA GLU A 37 13.56 -1.54 -12.30
C GLU A 37 14.67 -1.66 -11.25
N LYS A 38 14.35 -1.82 -9.97
CA LYS A 38 15.37 -1.93 -8.91
C LYS A 38 16.13 -3.26 -8.94
N HIS A 39 15.45 -4.34 -9.32
CA HIS A 39 16.01 -5.69 -9.30
C HIS A 39 16.43 -6.20 -10.68
N GLN A 40 16.18 -5.44 -11.74
CA GLN A 40 16.50 -5.79 -13.13
C GLN A 40 15.92 -7.16 -13.51
N ARG A 41 14.70 -7.44 -13.04
CA ARG A 41 13.99 -8.71 -13.22
C ARG A 41 12.52 -8.46 -13.43
N ARG A 42 11.90 -9.16 -14.38
CA ARG A 42 10.45 -9.06 -14.62
C ARG A 42 9.66 -9.93 -13.66
N ILE A 43 8.50 -9.43 -13.23
CA ILE A 43 7.52 -10.20 -12.46
C ILE A 43 6.39 -10.60 -13.41
N PRO A 44 6.07 -11.89 -13.54
CA PRO A 44 4.90 -12.33 -14.30
C PRO A 44 3.63 -11.99 -13.52
N VAL A 45 3.08 -10.81 -13.78
CA VAL A 45 1.80 -10.36 -13.22
C VAL A 45 0.66 -11.06 -13.96
N THR A 46 -0.26 -11.65 -13.21
CA THR A 46 -1.49 -12.25 -13.73
C THR A 46 -2.67 -11.32 -13.48
N ASP A 47 -3.80 -11.55 -14.15
CA ASP A 47 -5.03 -10.76 -13.92
C ASP A 47 -5.89 -11.31 -12.77
N GLY A 48 -5.49 -12.44 -12.19
CA GLY A 48 -6.26 -13.15 -11.16
C GLY A 48 -6.20 -12.43 -9.80
N PHE A 49 -7.36 -12.31 -9.16
CA PHE A 49 -7.47 -11.88 -7.78
C PHE A 49 -7.40 -13.08 -6.83
N VAL A 50 -6.80 -12.87 -5.66
CA VAL A 50 -6.92 -13.77 -4.53
C VAL A 50 -8.36 -13.63 -4.00
N LEU A 51 -9.11 -14.73 -4.04
CA LEU A 51 -10.50 -14.79 -3.57
C LEU A 51 -10.54 -15.04 -2.05
N ASP A 52 -11.65 -14.64 -1.43
CA ASP A 52 -12.00 -14.90 -0.03
C ASP A 52 -11.06 -14.31 1.04
N GLN A 53 -10.10 -13.49 0.63
CA GLN A 53 -9.20 -12.78 1.54
C GLN A 53 -9.07 -11.32 1.10
N GLN A 54 -9.19 -10.42 2.07
CA GLN A 54 -8.97 -8.99 1.87
C GLN A 54 -7.85 -8.51 2.77
N LEU A 55 -7.07 -7.56 2.26
CA LEU A 55 -6.06 -6.87 3.04
C LEU A 55 -6.62 -5.54 3.51
N TYR A 56 -6.20 -5.10 4.69
CA TYR A 56 -6.56 -3.78 5.18
C TYR A 56 -5.40 -2.83 4.97
N ALA A 57 -5.72 -1.62 4.48
CA ALA A 57 -4.76 -0.55 4.44
C ALA A 57 -4.50 -0.05 5.87
N ARG A 58 -3.26 0.29 6.15
CA ARG A 58 -2.83 0.96 7.38
C ARG A 58 -1.85 2.07 7.05
N ILE A 59 -1.66 3.01 7.96
CA ILE A 59 -0.60 4.00 7.85
C ILE A 59 0.56 3.57 8.74
N ASN A 60 1.76 3.50 8.16
CA ASN A 60 2.99 3.23 8.87
C ASN A 60 4.03 4.32 8.64
N HIS A 61 4.34 5.07 9.69
CA HIS A 61 5.24 6.23 9.62
C HIS A 61 4.89 7.20 8.48
N GLY A 62 3.60 7.48 8.32
CA GLY A 62 3.09 8.42 7.31
C GLY A 62 3.04 7.86 5.89
N ARG A 63 3.01 6.53 5.71
CA ARG A 63 2.85 5.87 4.41
C ARG A 63 1.64 4.94 4.45
N TRP A 64 0.77 5.02 3.46
CA TRP A 64 -0.27 4.01 3.24
C TRP A 64 0.38 2.70 2.80
N VAL A 65 0.20 1.65 3.59
CA VAL A 65 0.72 0.30 3.31
C VAL A 65 -0.36 -0.75 3.52
N ALA A 66 -0.21 -1.90 2.87
CA ALA A 66 -0.96 -3.11 3.19
C ALA A 66 0.04 -4.25 3.38
N ASP A 67 -0.23 -5.11 4.36
CA ASP A 67 0.59 -6.27 4.65
C ASP A 67 0.04 -7.49 3.93
N CYS A 68 0.87 -8.14 3.13
CA CYS A 68 0.54 -9.42 2.53
C CYS A 68 0.60 -10.53 3.58
N THR A 69 -0.17 -11.60 3.38
CA THR A 69 -0.14 -12.80 4.23
C THR A 69 1.23 -13.50 4.26
N CYS A 70 2.11 -13.22 3.29
CA CYS A 70 3.51 -13.67 3.30
C CYS A 70 4.45 -12.78 4.15
N MET A 71 3.90 -11.88 4.98
CA MET A 71 4.62 -10.94 5.86
C MET A 71 5.40 -9.83 5.14
N SER A 72 5.23 -9.67 3.82
CA SER A 72 5.74 -8.52 3.09
C SER A 72 4.74 -7.35 3.15
N ALA A 73 5.22 -6.13 2.89
CA ALA A 73 4.36 -4.94 2.85
C ALA A 73 4.64 -4.11 1.59
N GLN A 74 3.58 -3.58 0.98
CA GLN A 74 3.68 -2.67 -0.17
C GLN A 74 2.95 -1.36 0.15
N MET A 75 3.41 -0.26 -0.45
CA MET A 75 2.64 0.97 -0.42
C MET A 75 1.43 0.84 -1.32
N VAL A 76 0.31 1.36 -0.84
CA VAL A 76 -1.00 1.25 -1.49
C VAL A 76 -1.63 2.62 -1.62
N THR A 77 -2.73 2.71 -2.38
CA THR A 77 -3.45 3.95 -2.59
C THR A 77 -4.95 3.73 -2.72
N PRO A 78 -5.79 4.63 -2.19
CA PRO A 78 -7.23 4.55 -2.39
C PRO A 78 -7.65 4.77 -3.85
N ALA A 79 -6.81 5.41 -4.68
CA ALA A 79 -7.10 5.65 -6.10
C ALA A 79 -7.09 4.35 -6.93
N ASP A 80 -6.42 3.31 -6.44
CA ASP A 80 -6.37 1.97 -7.03
C ASP A 80 -6.23 0.96 -5.88
N PRO A 81 -7.37 0.49 -5.30
CA PRO A 81 -7.39 -0.31 -4.08
C PRO A 81 -7.01 -1.78 -4.33
N ARG A 82 -5.94 -1.99 -5.10
CA ARG A 82 -5.36 -3.29 -5.42
C ARG A 82 -3.92 -3.31 -4.97
N MET A 83 -3.42 -4.49 -4.62
CA MET A 83 -2.01 -4.69 -4.30
C MET A 83 -1.49 -5.96 -4.95
N TRP A 84 -0.33 -5.86 -5.61
CA TRP A 84 0.43 -7.03 -6.02
C TRP A 84 1.64 -7.20 -5.10
N CYS A 85 1.74 -8.35 -4.43
CA CYS A 85 2.91 -8.64 -3.60
C CYS A 85 4.08 -9.06 -4.49
N VAL A 86 5.12 -8.23 -4.53
CA VAL A 86 6.34 -8.46 -5.32
C VAL A 86 7.22 -9.59 -4.78
N GLU A 87 6.96 -10.05 -3.55
CA GLU A 87 7.72 -11.14 -2.91
C GLU A 87 7.13 -12.53 -3.22
N CYS A 88 5.83 -12.73 -2.98
CA CYS A 88 5.21 -14.04 -3.18
C CYS A 88 4.50 -14.22 -4.54
N GLY A 89 4.09 -13.12 -5.19
CA GLY A 89 3.44 -13.17 -6.50
C GLY A 89 2.14 -13.98 -6.57
N THR A 90 1.44 -14.17 -5.44
CA THR A 90 0.24 -15.03 -5.35
C THR A 90 -0.93 -14.57 -6.23
N GLY A 91 -1.01 -13.27 -6.53
CA GLY A 91 -2.09 -12.66 -7.30
C GLY A 91 -2.36 -11.22 -6.86
N TRP A 92 -3.41 -10.62 -7.40
CA TRP A 92 -3.92 -9.33 -6.94
C TRP A 92 -4.71 -9.49 -5.65
N TRP A 93 -4.36 -8.69 -4.66
CA TRP A 93 -5.14 -8.53 -3.43
C TRP A 93 -6.06 -7.33 -3.54
N GLN A 94 -7.30 -7.50 -3.09
CA GLN A 94 -8.19 -6.37 -2.83
C GLN A 94 -7.79 -5.73 -1.50
N VAL A 95 -7.61 -4.41 -1.50
CA VAL A 95 -7.24 -3.64 -0.30
C VAL A 95 -8.44 -2.81 0.15
N THR A 96 -8.79 -2.94 1.42
CA THR A 96 -9.85 -2.17 2.07
C THR A 96 -9.25 -0.90 2.69
N PHE A 97 -9.75 0.25 2.26
CA PHE A 97 -9.43 1.56 2.83
C PHE A 97 -10.58 2.02 3.74
N PRO A 98 -10.31 2.91 4.71
CA PRO A 98 -11.38 3.55 5.47
C PRO A 98 -12.32 4.33 4.55
N THR A 99 -13.57 4.48 4.95
CA THR A 99 -14.57 5.23 4.19
C THR A 99 -14.15 6.69 3.96
N ASP A 100 -13.52 7.31 4.95
CA ASP A 100 -13.02 8.69 4.86
C ASP A 100 -11.49 8.74 4.98
N VAL A 101 -10.81 8.49 3.86
CA VAL A 101 -9.35 8.53 3.77
C VAL A 101 -8.79 9.91 4.11
N ALA A 102 -9.46 10.98 3.67
CA ALA A 102 -8.99 12.34 3.87
C ALA A 102 -9.02 12.73 5.35
N ALA A 103 -10.06 12.33 6.08
CA ALA A 103 -10.13 12.55 7.52
C ALA A 103 -9.00 11.84 8.26
N VAL A 104 -8.70 10.58 7.92
CA VAL A 104 -7.58 9.83 8.51
C VAL A 104 -6.25 10.51 8.24
N GLU A 105 -5.99 10.90 6.98
CA GLU A 105 -4.75 11.59 6.63
C GLU A 105 -4.61 12.94 7.35
N GLN A 106 -5.70 13.70 7.47
CA GLN A 106 -5.71 14.99 8.17
C GLN A 106 -5.43 14.83 9.67
N GLN A 107 -6.00 13.81 10.32
CA GLN A 107 -5.77 13.53 11.74
C GLN A 107 -4.28 13.31 12.03
N LEU A 108 -3.57 12.62 11.13
CA LEU A 108 -2.15 12.30 11.31
C LEU A 108 -1.20 13.39 10.81
N ALA A 109 -1.65 14.30 9.94
CA ALA A 109 -0.79 15.32 9.34
C ALA A 109 -0.10 16.24 10.36
N ALA A 110 -0.70 16.43 11.53
CA ALA A 110 -0.17 17.23 12.63
C ALA A 110 0.91 16.49 13.46
N LEU A 111 0.98 15.16 13.37
CA LEU A 111 1.91 14.36 14.16
C LEU A 111 3.32 14.34 13.54
N PRO A 112 4.37 14.13 14.36
CA PRO A 112 5.70 13.79 13.85
C PRO A 112 5.66 12.52 12.98
N PRO A 113 6.49 12.40 11.93
CA PRO A 113 6.46 11.23 11.04
C PRO A 113 6.56 9.87 11.76
N ALA A 114 7.31 9.79 12.86
CA ALA A 114 7.44 8.58 13.67
C ALA A 114 6.10 8.12 14.28
N GLU A 115 5.21 9.06 14.58
CA GLU A 115 3.94 8.84 15.29
C GLU A 115 2.74 8.74 14.33
N ARG A 116 2.94 8.93 13.02
CA ARG A 116 1.89 8.80 12.00
C ARG A 116 1.60 7.33 11.72
N ASN A 117 0.90 6.70 12.65
CA ASN A 117 0.46 5.32 12.53
C ASN A 117 -1.05 5.25 12.68
N TRP A 118 -1.69 4.42 11.86
CA TRP A 118 -3.13 4.18 11.90
C TRP A 118 -3.44 2.79 11.39
N TRP A 119 -4.42 2.14 11.99
CA TRP A 119 -4.91 0.82 11.61
C TRP A 119 -6.41 0.92 11.32
N ALA A 120 -6.88 0.16 10.32
CA ALA A 120 -8.31 0.06 10.08
C ALA A 120 -8.98 -0.65 11.25
N HIS A 121 -10.15 -0.15 11.68
CA HIS A 121 -10.83 -0.70 12.86
C HIS A 121 -11.23 -2.17 12.65
N GLU A 122 -11.64 -2.51 11.44
CA GLU A 122 -11.99 -3.85 11.01
C GLU A 122 -10.77 -4.79 10.85
N ASP A 123 -9.54 -4.27 10.83
CA ASP A 123 -8.33 -5.07 10.70
C ASP A 123 -8.13 -5.97 11.94
N PRO A 124 -8.15 -7.31 11.79
CA PRO A 124 -7.92 -8.21 12.90
C PRO A 124 -6.47 -8.19 13.40
N THR A 125 -5.53 -7.64 12.63
CA THR A 125 -4.11 -7.58 12.96
C THR A 125 -3.70 -6.31 13.70
N ASP A 126 -4.64 -5.38 13.95
CA ASP A 126 -4.39 -4.17 14.74
C ASP A 126 -3.85 -4.53 16.15
N PRO A 127 -2.60 -4.13 16.48
CA PRO A 127 -2.00 -4.43 17.78
C PRO A 127 -2.69 -3.72 18.95
N ALA A 128 -3.46 -2.66 18.70
CA ALA A 128 -4.23 -1.94 19.72
C ALA A 128 -5.62 -2.55 19.93
N ARG A 129 -6.05 -3.51 19.09
CA ARG A 129 -7.33 -4.19 19.27
C ARG A 129 -7.30 -4.94 20.60
N PRO A 130 -8.32 -4.75 21.48
CA PRO A 130 -8.44 -5.57 22.68
C PRO A 130 -8.52 -7.03 22.25
N THR A 131 -7.57 -7.86 22.65
CA THR A 131 -7.66 -9.31 22.48
C THR A 131 -8.80 -9.78 23.36
N LEU A 132 -10.01 -9.88 22.79
CA LEU A 132 -11.13 -10.50 23.46
C LEU A 132 -10.75 -11.97 23.78
N GLU A 133 -10.54 -12.19 25.08
CA GLU A 133 -10.67 -13.43 25.86
C GLU A 133 -9.54 -14.48 25.80
N VAL A 134 -8.99 -14.73 27.00
CA VAL A 134 -8.96 -16.07 27.60
C VAL A 134 -10.21 -16.21 28.46
#